data_AF-A0A1F6F094-F1
#
_entry.id   AF-A0A1F6F094-F1
#
_cell.length_a   1.000
_cell.length_b   1.000
_cell.length_c   1.000
_cell.angle_alpha   90.00
_cell.angle_beta   90.00
_cell.angle_gamma   90.00
#
_symmetry.space_group_name_H-M   'P 1'
#
loop_
_entity.id
_entity.type
_entity.pdbx_description
1 polymer ?
#
loop_
_entity_poly.entity_id
_entity_poly.type
_entity_poly.pdbx_seq_one_letter_code
_entity_poly.pdbx_strand_id
1 'polypeptide(L)'
;MTGPEDIRKSIEKESDEQGRELIKSPAIRYRGKVFLGPDHFAAREALERAFPELNLEKKILEKGFVTTKGRFVDRGKALEIALRENQVRDPTRLRGRYPFVLGSKDLIYSEDTEK
;
A
#
# COMPACT_ATOMS: atom_id res chain seq x y z
N MET A 1 -18.26 -13.19 39.80
CA MET A 1 -16.82 -13.02 39.51
C MET A 1 -16.66 -13.24 38.00
N THR A 2 -16.62 -12.17 37.22
CA THR A 2 -16.57 -12.25 35.74
C THR A 2 -15.14 -11.96 35.32
N GLY A 3 -14.46 -12.96 34.75
CA GLY A 3 -13.04 -12.92 34.42
C GLY A 3 -12.72 -12.00 33.22
N PRO A 4 -11.51 -11.40 33.16
CA PRO A 4 -11.11 -10.47 32.10
C PRO A 4 -10.49 -11.18 30.87
N GLU A 5 -11.05 -12.29 30.39
CA GLU A 5 -10.42 -13.07 29.29
C GLU A 5 -11.06 -12.88 27.89
N ASP A 6 -12.17 -12.14 27.78
CA ASP A 6 -12.95 -12.10 26.52
C ASP A 6 -12.61 -10.94 25.55
N ILE A 7 -11.55 -10.16 25.79
CA ILE A 7 -11.25 -8.97 24.96
C ILE A 7 -10.21 -9.23 23.86
N ARG A 8 -9.46 -10.34 23.92
CA ARG A 8 -8.36 -10.59 22.97
C ARG A 8 -8.79 -11.05 21.56
N LYS A 9 -10.08 -11.32 21.33
CA LYS A 9 -10.55 -11.97 20.10
C LYS A 9 -11.18 -11.04 19.06
N SER A 10 -11.17 -9.72 19.29
CA SER A 10 -11.91 -8.77 18.46
C SER A 10 -11.05 -7.89 17.55
N ILE A 11 -9.73 -8.07 17.48
CA ILE A 11 -8.83 -7.18 16.71
C ILE A 11 -8.35 -7.81 15.39
N GLU A 12 -8.53 -9.11 15.18
CA GLU A 12 -8.03 -9.81 13.97
C GLU A 12 -9.10 -10.06 12.89
N LYS A 13 -10.29 -9.44 13.00
CA LYS A 13 -11.48 -9.91 12.27
C LYS A 13 -12.12 -8.86 11.34
N GLU A 14 -11.33 -8.05 10.65
CA GLU A 14 -11.83 -7.16 9.58
C GLU A 14 -10.84 -7.01 8.41
N SER A 15 -10.10 -8.06 8.04
CA SER A 15 -9.19 -8.04 6.88
C SER A 15 -9.59 -9.01 5.76
N ASP A 16 -10.81 -9.53 5.80
CA ASP A 16 -11.32 -10.46 4.82
C ASP A 16 -12.72 -10.06 4.40
N GLU A 17 -12.82 -9.14 3.44
CA GLU A 17 -14.10 -8.94 2.74
C GLU A 17 -14.08 -9.43 1.29
N GLN A 18 -13.00 -10.05 0.77
CA GLN A 18 -13.06 -10.74 -0.54
C GLN A 18 -11.78 -11.52 -0.96
N GLY A 19 -10.77 -11.74 -0.09
CA GLY A 19 -9.49 -12.37 -0.49
C GLY A 19 -8.61 -11.57 -1.48
N ARG A 20 -9.07 -10.39 -1.91
CA ARG A 20 -8.36 -9.46 -2.80
C ARG A 20 -7.19 -8.79 -2.07
N GLU A 21 -6.05 -8.71 -2.74
CA GLU A 21 -4.89 -7.99 -2.22
C GLU A 21 -4.95 -6.54 -2.69
N LEU A 22 -5.25 -5.62 -1.78
CA LEU A 22 -5.37 -4.19 -2.06
C LEU A 22 -4.20 -3.42 -1.46
N ILE A 23 -3.86 -2.27 -2.03
CA ILE A 23 -2.95 -1.30 -1.39
C ILE A 23 -3.69 -0.62 -0.24
N LYS A 24 -3.15 -0.77 0.97
CA LYS A 24 -3.76 -0.29 2.22
C LYS A 24 -3.16 1.04 2.66
N SER A 25 -1.84 1.15 2.75
CA SER A 25 -1.18 2.36 3.26
C SER A 25 0.25 2.55 2.74
N PRO A 26 0.72 3.80 2.61
CA PRO A 26 2.13 4.12 2.41
C PRO A 26 3.01 3.59 3.55
N ALA A 27 4.22 3.17 3.21
CA ALA A 27 5.12 2.55 4.16
C ALA A 27 6.60 2.80 3.85
N ILE A 28 7.43 2.77 4.89
CA ILE A 28 8.89 2.77 4.78
C ILE A 28 9.43 1.52 5.43
N ARG A 29 10.27 0.78 4.69
CA ARG A 29 11.00 -0.37 5.23
C ARG A 29 12.42 0.04 5.60
N TYR A 30 12.82 -0.28 6.83
CA TYR A 30 14.16 -0.04 7.33
C TYR A 30 14.59 -1.16 8.27
N ARG A 31 15.75 -1.80 7.98
CA ARG A 31 16.30 -2.91 8.78
C ARG A 31 15.28 -4.01 9.09
N GLY A 32 14.48 -4.41 8.08
CA GLY A 32 13.45 -5.44 8.22
C GLY A 32 12.18 -5.00 8.96
N LYS A 33 12.12 -3.77 9.47
CA LYS A 33 10.90 -3.18 10.08
C LYS A 33 10.15 -2.34 9.07
N VAL A 34 8.83 -2.35 9.16
CA VAL A 34 7.94 -1.56 8.31
C VAL A 34 7.24 -0.51 9.14
N PHE A 35 7.38 0.75 8.74
CA PHE A 35 6.76 1.90 9.37
C PHE A 35 5.64 2.39 8.47
N LEU A 36 4.45 2.55 9.04
CA LEU A 36 3.24 2.96 8.34
C LEU A 36 2.92 4.43 8.62
N GLY A 37 2.20 5.05 7.70
CA GLY A 37 1.63 6.37 7.90
C GLY A 37 0.54 6.69 6.88
N PRO A 38 -0.25 7.75 7.08
CA PRO A 38 -1.19 8.27 6.07
C PRO A 38 -0.47 8.65 4.77
N ASP A 39 0.78 9.06 4.87
CA ASP A 39 1.68 9.34 3.75
C ASP A 39 3.13 8.90 4.08
N HIS A 40 4.03 9.04 3.12
CA HIS A 40 5.44 8.70 3.31
C HIS A 40 6.17 9.62 4.30
N PHE A 41 5.68 10.85 4.52
CA PHE A 41 6.26 11.77 5.48
C PHE A 41 5.94 11.32 6.90
N ALA A 42 4.68 11.00 7.19
CA ALA A 42 4.27 10.44 8.48
C ALA A 42 4.90 9.06 8.76
N ALA A 43 5.03 8.22 7.73
CA ALA A 43 5.76 6.94 7.85
C ALA A 43 7.25 7.16 8.18
N ARG A 44 7.85 8.24 7.68
CA ARG A 44 9.21 8.65 8.02
C ARG A 44 9.29 9.18 9.45
N GLU A 45 8.36 9.99 9.90
CA GLU A 45 8.32 10.44 11.30
C GLU A 45 8.23 9.26 12.27
N ALA A 46 7.44 8.23 11.93
CA ALA A 46 7.36 7.01 12.72
C ALA A 46 8.72 6.28 12.81
N LEU A 47 9.47 6.26 11.70
CA LEU A 47 10.84 5.74 11.66
C LEU A 47 11.80 6.60 12.50
N GLU A 48 11.70 7.94 12.42
CA GLU A 48 12.51 8.90 13.19
C GLU A 48 12.30 8.73 14.68
N ARG A 49 11.04 8.57 15.13
CA ARG A 49 10.72 8.32 16.54
C ARG A 49 11.26 6.98 17.03
N ALA A 50 11.25 5.96 16.18
CA ALA A 50 11.78 4.64 16.53
C ALA A 50 13.31 4.58 16.49
N PHE A 51 13.95 5.45 15.72
CA PHE A 51 15.41 5.53 15.59
C PHE A 51 15.85 7.01 15.59
N PRO A 52 15.87 7.68 16.74
CA PRO A 52 16.20 9.12 16.82
C PRO A 52 17.65 9.43 16.41
N GLU A 53 18.55 8.45 16.54
CA GLU A 53 19.95 8.53 16.10
C GLU A 53 20.14 8.35 14.57
N LEU A 54 19.06 8.10 13.84
CA LEU A 54 19.11 7.78 12.43
C LEU A 54 19.29 9.06 11.59
N ASN A 55 20.48 9.22 11.00
CA ASN A 55 20.68 10.25 9.99
C ASN A 55 20.03 9.85 8.66
N LEU A 56 18.84 10.39 8.38
CA LEU A 56 17.99 10.03 7.25
C LEU A 56 18.39 10.69 5.93
N GLU A 57 19.21 11.73 5.96
CA GLU A 57 19.71 12.37 4.75
C GLU A 57 20.73 11.49 4.02
N LYS A 58 21.38 10.59 4.76
CA LYS A 58 22.47 9.73 4.23
C LYS A 58 22.05 8.29 3.96
N LYS A 59 20.83 7.88 4.32
CA LYS A 59 20.39 6.48 4.18
C LYS A 59 19.37 6.29 3.08
N ILE A 60 19.58 5.23 2.32
CA ILE A 60 18.62 4.74 1.33
C ILE A 60 17.46 4.08 2.10
N LEU A 61 16.34 4.79 2.17
CA LEU A 61 15.09 4.28 2.73
C LEU A 61 14.30 3.59 1.62
N GLU A 62 13.86 2.36 1.88
CA GLU A 62 12.98 1.65 0.97
C GLU A 62 11.56 2.18 1.14
N LYS A 63 11.14 3.04 0.21
CA LYS A 63 9.77 3.57 0.16
C LYS A 63 8.86 2.62 -0.60
N GLY A 64 7.69 2.35 -0.06
CA GLY A 64 6.74 1.42 -0.65
C GLY A 64 5.36 1.54 -0.02
N PHE A 65 4.61 0.46 -0.09
CA PHE A 65 3.25 0.38 0.41
C PHE A 65 3.05 -0.96 1.11
N VAL A 66 2.09 -1.00 2.03
CA VAL A 66 1.62 -2.25 2.62
C VAL A 66 0.27 -2.62 2.05
N THR A 67 0.11 -3.91 1.73
CA THR A 67 -1.14 -4.47 1.21
C THR A 67 -2.07 -4.90 2.34
N THR A 68 -3.34 -5.13 2.05
CA THR A 68 -4.31 -5.71 3.00
C THR A 68 -3.86 -7.08 3.54
N LYS A 69 -2.98 -7.78 2.82
CA LYS A 69 -2.36 -9.05 3.24
C LYS A 69 -1.09 -8.87 4.10
N GLY A 70 -0.79 -7.65 4.53
CA GLY A 70 0.36 -7.35 5.39
C GLY A 70 1.71 -7.42 4.68
N ARG A 71 1.74 -7.47 3.34
CA ARG A 71 3.00 -7.50 2.58
C ARG A 71 3.48 -6.10 2.27
N PHE A 72 4.77 -5.85 2.44
CA PHE A 72 5.43 -4.66 1.91
C PHE A 72 5.77 -4.87 0.44
N VAL A 73 5.34 -3.92 -0.40
CA VAL A 73 5.58 -3.90 -1.85
C VAL A 73 6.20 -2.56 -2.26
N ASP A 74 7.09 -2.59 -3.25
CA ASP A 74 7.64 -1.37 -3.83
C ASP A 74 6.58 -0.63 -4.66
N ARG A 75 6.91 0.58 -5.11
CA ARG A 75 5.98 1.44 -5.87
C ARG A 75 5.50 0.82 -7.18
N GLY A 76 6.35 0.10 -7.90
CA GLY A 76 5.98 -0.53 -9.17
C GLY A 76 4.97 -1.65 -8.95
N LYS A 77 5.24 -2.54 -7.99
CA LYS A 77 4.30 -3.60 -7.63
C LYS A 77 3.01 -3.06 -7.00
N ALA A 78 3.12 -1.99 -6.20
CA ALA A 78 1.96 -1.32 -5.65
C ALA A 78 1.05 -0.76 -6.75
N LEU A 79 1.65 -0.17 -7.80
CA LEU A 79 0.90 0.34 -8.93
C LEU A 79 0.21 -0.78 -9.73
N GLU A 80 0.89 -1.90 -9.96
CA GLU A 80 0.30 -3.07 -10.62
C GLU A 80 -0.94 -3.56 -9.87
N ILE A 81 -0.84 -3.72 -8.55
CA ILE A 81 -1.97 -4.11 -7.69
C ILE A 81 -3.08 -3.06 -7.76
N ALA A 82 -2.73 -1.78 -7.59
CA ALA A 82 -3.71 -0.70 -7.61
C ALA A 82 -4.46 -0.59 -8.95
N LEU A 83 -3.79 -0.84 -10.08
CA LEU A 83 -4.43 -0.85 -11.40
C LEU A 83 -5.34 -2.08 -11.56
N ARG A 84 -4.84 -3.27 -11.20
CA ARG A 84 -5.61 -4.53 -11.29
C ARG A 84 -6.89 -4.47 -10.46
N GLU A 85 -6.82 -3.86 -9.29
CA GLU A 85 -7.93 -3.77 -8.34
C GLU A 85 -8.71 -2.44 -8.45
N ASN A 86 -8.50 -1.68 -9.53
CA ASN A 86 -9.17 -0.42 -9.84
C ASN A 86 -9.11 0.65 -8.71
N GLN A 87 -8.00 0.70 -7.96
CA GLN A 87 -7.74 1.69 -6.91
C GLN A 87 -7.15 3.01 -7.44
N VAL A 88 -6.90 3.13 -8.75
CA VAL A 88 -6.35 4.33 -9.40
C VAL A 88 -7.47 5.09 -10.11
N ARG A 89 -7.80 6.29 -9.62
CA ARG A 89 -8.89 7.13 -10.15
C ARG A 89 -8.69 7.61 -11.59
N ASP A 90 -7.45 7.81 -12.01
CA ASP A 90 -7.11 8.26 -13.38
C ASP A 90 -5.81 7.57 -13.83
N PRO A 91 -5.91 6.38 -14.45
CA PRO A 91 -4.75 5.65 -14.91
C PRO A 91 -4.09 6.31 -16.13
N THR A 92 -4.78 7.21 -16.83
CA THR A 92 -4.26 7.85 -18.05
C THR A 92 -3.11 8.82 -17.75
N ARG A 93 -3.14 9.45 -16.57
CA ARG A 93 -2.02 10.29 -16.05
C ARG A 93 -0.74 9.52 -15.79
N LEU A 94 -0.77 8.19 -15.78
CA LEU A 94 0.41 7.34 -15.57
C LEU A 94 1.13 6.96 -16.88
N ARG A 95 0.50 7.19 -18.06
CA ARG A 95 1.04 6.80 -19.38
C ARG A 95 2.42 7.38 -19.70
N GLY A 96 2.79 8.52 -19.12
CA GLY A 96 4.12 9.13 -19.32
C GLY A 96 5.20 8.69 -18.33
N ARG A 97 4.84 8.05 -17.21
CA ARG A 97 5.76 7.79 -16.09
C ARG A 97 6.11 6.31 -15.88
N TYR A 98 5.26 5.41 -16.36
CA TYR A 98 5.43 3.95 -16.20
C TYR A 98 4.99 3.18 -17.46
N PRO A 99 5.77 3.27 -18.56
CA PRO A 99 5.38 2.68 -19.85
C PRO A 99 5.22 1.15 -19.81
N PHE A 100 5.90 0.46 -18.88
CA PHE A 100 5.88 -1.00 -18.77
C PHE A 100 4.71 -1.58 -17.97
N VAL A 101 3.97 -0.75 -17.20
CA VAL A 101 2.89 -1.26 -16.32
C VAL A 101 1.54 -1.31 -17.05
N LEU A 102 1.39 -0.57 -18.15
CA LEU A 102 0.20 -0.59 -19.03
C LEU A 102 0.31 -1.63 -20.17
N GLY A 103 0.96 -2.77 -19.91
CA GLY A 103 1.15 -3.85 -20.89
C GLY A 103 0.02 -4.88 -20.99
N SER A 104 -1.07 -4.73 -20.23
CA SER A 104 -2.16 -5.71 -20.21
C SER A 104 -3.27 -5.30 -21.17
N LYS A 105 -3.58 -6.20 -22.10
CA LYS A 105 -4.58 -6.15 -23.19
C LYS A 105 -6.04 -5.96 -22.76
N ASP A 106 -6.32 -5.44 -21.56
CA ASP A 106 -7.66 -5.38 -20.96
C ASP A 106 -8.18 -3.95 -20.77
N LEU A 107 -7.73 -2.99 -21.58
CA LEU A 107 -8.55 -1.81 -21.88
C LEU A 107 -9.43 -2.15 -23.10
N ILE A 108 -10.41 -3.03 -22.90
CA ILE A 108 -11.57 -3.03 -23.78
C ILE A 108 -12.30 -1.73 -23.47
N TYR A 109 -12.15 -0.77 -24.39
CA TYR A 109 -13.03 0.37 -24.49
C TYR A 109 -14.47 -0.15 -24.40
N SER A 110 -15.17 0.18 -23.31
CA SER A 110 -16.62 0.23 -23.37
C SER A 110 -16.93 1.54 -24.10
N GLU A 111 -16.96 1.45 -25.43
CA GLU A 111 -17.69 2.44 -26.23
C GLU A 111 -19.16 2.24 -25.90
N ASP A 112 -19.63 2.93 -24.84
CA ASP A 112 -21.06 3.23 -24.70
C ASP A 112 -21.44 4.14 -25.87
N THR A 113 -21.73 3.50 -26.99
CA THR A 113 -22.32 4.06 -28.20
C THR A 113 -23.78 3.64 -28.27
N GLU A 114 -24.61 4.14 -27.36
CA GLU A 114 -26.08 4.08 -27.49
C GLU A 114 -26.67 5.29 -26.75
N LYS A 115 -27.61 6.07 -27.26
CA LYS A 115 -28.24 6.26 -28.57
C LYS A 115 -29.03 7.57 -28.49
#